data_AF-A0A8X6IF47-F1
#
_entry.id   AF-A0A8X6IF47-F1
#
_cell.length_a   1.000
_cell.length_b   1.000
_cell.length_c   1.000
_cell.angle_alpha   90.00
_cell.angle_beta   90.00
_cell.angle_gamma   90.00
#
_symmetry.space_group_name_H-M   'P 1'
#
loop_
_entity.id
_entity.type
_entity.pdbx_description
1 polymer ?
#
loop_
_entity_poly.entity_id
_entity_poly.type
_entity_poly.pdbx_seq_one_letter_code
_entity_poly.pdbx_strand_id
1 'polypeptide(L)'
;MMEKITPNRIDEIISAEIQNIEIDTDLHDIVSKNMIHGPCGSLNNNSLCMSDGKCTKRYPRDLLAETITDNDGYPLYRRRSIEDGGKSITLKVLNNTIDVDNRWVVA
;
A
#
# COMPACT_ATOMS: atom_id res chain seq x y z
N MET A 1 3.24 -6.83 -32.37
CA MET A 1 3.44 -7.45 -31.05
C MET A 1 3.15 -6.38 -30.01
N MET A 2 2.21 -6.59 -29.09
CA MET A 2 2.03 -5.67 -27.96
C MET A 2 3.23 -5.86 -27.03
N GLU A 3 3.99 -4.80 -26.75
CA GLU A 3 4.98 -4.85 -25.67
C GLU A 3 4.25 -5.18 -24.37
N LYS A 4 4.49 -6.38 -23.82
CA LYS A 4 4.05 -6.69 -22.45
C LYS A 4 4.87 -5.82 -21.50
N ILE A 5 4.18 -4.98 -20.72
CA ILE A 5 4.80 -4.25 -19.63
C ILE A 5 5.35 -5.27 -18.63
N THR A 6 6.62 -5.13 -18.26
CA THR A 6 7.28 -6.01 -17.29
C THR A 6 7.07 -5.50 -15.86
N PRO A 7 7.11 -6.38 -14.84
CA PRO A 7 7.07 -5.98 -13.43
C PRO A 7 8.06 -4.86 -13.09
N ASN A 8 9.31 -4.97 -13.53
CA ASN A 8 10.35 -3.96 -13.25
C ASN A 8 10.00 -2.58 -13.81
N ARG A 9 9.46 -2.52 -15.03
CA ARG A 9 9.07 -1.24 -15.65
C ARG A 9 7.85 -0.61 -14.96
N ILE A 10 7.00 -1.41 -14.31
CA ILE A 10 5.94 -0.90 -13.44
C ILE A 10 6.54 -0.33 -12.17
N ASP A 11 7.43 -1.08 -11.52
CA ASP A 11 8.05 -0.69 -10.25
C ASP A 11 8.90 0.59 -10.37
N GLU A 12 9.43 0.89 -11.56
CA GLU A 12 10.11 2.15 -11.88
C GLU A 12 9.19 3.38 -11.85
N ILE A 13 7.88 3.19 -12.04
CA ILE A 13 6.90 4.27 -12.22
C ILE A 13 5.91 4.33 -11.04
N ILE A 14 5.52 3.17 -10.51
CA ILE A 14 4.52 3.01 -9.46
C ILE A 14 5.11 2.18 -8.33
N SER A 15 5.05 2.71 -7.12
CA SER A 15 5.42 1.98 -5.90
C SER A 15 4.25 1.95 -4.94
N ALA A 16 3.94 0.76 -4.43
CA ALA A 16 2.95 0.56 -3.36
C ALA A 16 3.63 0.36 -2.00
N GLU A 17 4.78 1.00 -1.78
CA GLU A 17 5.63 0.80 -0.61
C GLU A 17 5.93 2.12 0.12
N ILE A 18 6.01 2.03 1.45
CA ILE A 18 6.54 3.08 2.31
C ILE A 18 8.06 3.11 2.10
N GLN A 19 8.58 4.28 1.75
CA GLN A 19 10.01 4.47 1.48
C GLN A 19 10.84 4.43 2.76
N ASN A 20 12.13 4.14 2.65
CA ASN A 20 13.02 4.26 3.79
C ASN A 20 13.30 5.74 4.06
N ILE A 21 12.98 6.20 5.27
CA ILE A 21 13.20 7.58 5.72
C ILE A 21 14.67 8.00 5.64
N GLU A 22 15.63 7.07 5.78
CA GLU A 22 17.06 7.38 5.68
C GLU A 22 17.54 7.55 4.23
N ILE A 23 16.79 7.04 3.25
CA ILE A 23 17.13 7.10 1.83
C ILE A 23 16.44 8.29 1.16
N ASP A 24 15.15 8.47 1.44
CA ASP A 24 14.35 9.54 0.85
C ASP A 24 13.28 9.99 1.85
N THR A 25 13.66 10.95 2.69
CA THR A 25 12.78 11.53 3.73
C THR A 25 11.56 12.20 3.12
N ASP A 26 11.72 12.92 2.00
CA ASP A 26 10.63 13.69 1.39
C ASP A 26 9.57 12.76 0.81
N LEU A 27 9.99 11.72 0.09
CA LEU A 27 9.06 10.73 -0.45
C LEU A 27 8.43 9.87 0.66
N HIS A 28 9.19 9.50 1.69
CA HIS A 28 8.64 8.84 2.87
C HIS A 28 7.53 9.68 3.50
N ASP A 29 7.75 10.99 3.68
CA ASP A 29 6.77 11.91 4.25
C ASP A 29 5.53 12.08 3.37
N ILE A 30 5.71 12.21 2.05
CA ILE A 30 4.61 12.31 1.09
C ILE A 30 3.76 11.04 1.13
N VAL A 31 4.39 9.87 1.06
CA VAL A 31 3.69 8.58 1.09
C VAL A 31 2.95 8.41 2.41
N SER A 32 3.63 8.64 3.53
CA SER A 32 3.07 8.48 4.88
C SER A 32 1.86 9.36 5.15
N LYS A 33 1.86 10.60 4.64
CA LYS A 33 0.80 11.58 4.89
C LYS A 33 -0.36 11.48 3.90
N ASN A 34 -0.08 11.14 2.63
CA ASN A 34 -1.04 11.29 1.54
C ASN A 34 -1.42 9.98 0.85
N MET A 35 -0.55 8.97 0.89
CA MET A 35 -0.70 7.73 0.13
C MET A 35 -1.01 6.53 1.00
N ILE A 36 -1.40 6.75 2.26
CA ILE A 36 -1.89 5.67 3.12
C ILE A 36 -3.41 5.68 3.12
N HIS A 37 -4.00 4.54 2.78
CA HIS A 37 -5.41 4.32 2.98
C HIS A 37 -5.73 4.46 4.47
N GLY A 38 -6.69 5.32 4.80
CA GLY A 38 -7.10 5.50 6.19
C GLY A 38 -7.56 4.18 6.82
N PRO A 39 -7.47 4.05 8.16
CA PRO A 39 -7.95 2.86 8.85
C PRO A 39 -9.38 2.52 8.44
N CYS A 40 -9.62 1.25 8.17
CA CYS A 40 -10.94 0.72 7.82
C CYS A 40 -11.03 -0.73 8.31
N GLY A 41 -12.17 -1.39 8.07
CA GLY A 41 -12.37 -2.77 8.51
C GLY A 41 -12.47 -2.85 10.03
N SER A 42 -11.77 -3.81 10.62
CA SER A 42 -11.72 -3.99 12.07
C SER A 42 -11.12 -2.80 12.82
N LEU A 43 -10.28 -1.99 12.16
CA LEU A 43 -9.67 -0.80 12.76
C LEU A 43 -10.62 0.39 12.79
N ASN A 44 -11.54 0.48 11.82
CA ASN A 44 -12.57 1.52 11.78
C ASN A 44 -13.72 1.12 10.83
N ASN A 45 -14.81 0.59 11.38
CA ASN A 45 -15.97 0.19 10.59
C ASN A 45 -16.81 1.39 10.10
N ASN A 46 -16.55 2.61 10.62
CA ASN A 46 -17.30 3.82 10.25
C ASN A 46 -16.68 4.56 9.06
N SER A 47 -15.56 4.08 8.50
CA SER A 47 -14.93 4.70 7.33
C SER A 47 -15.84 4.69 6.11
N LEU A 48 -15.84 5.77 5.32
CA LEU A 48 -16.68 5.91 4.11
C LEU A 48 -16.46 4.81 3.05
N CYS A 49 -15.30 4.14 3.08
CA CYS A 49 -15.02 3.03 2.19
C CYS A 49 -15.70 1.72 2.62
N MET A 50 -16.34 1.66 3.80
CA MET A 50 -16.96 0.46 4.34
C MET A 50 -18.36 0.24 3.78
N SER A 51 -18.67 -1.00 3.41
CA SER A 51 -20.00 -1.48 3.04
C SER A 51 -20.11 -2.96 3.41
N ASP A 52 -21.23 -3.36 4.02
CA ASP A 52 -21.47 -4.74 4.49
C ASP A 52 -20.31 -5.31 5.34
N GLY A 53 -19.75 -4.48 6.21
CA GLY A 53 -18.62 -4.84 7.09
C GLY A 53 -17.28 -5.05 6.38
N LYS A 54 -17.17 -4.71 5.09
CA LYS A 54 -15.95 -4.85 4.29
C LYS A 54 -15.53 -3.53 3.66
N CYS A 55 -14.22 -3.34 3.51
CA CYS A 55 -13.70 -2.22 2.74
C CYS A 55 -13.97 -2.46 1.25
N THR A 56 -14.76 -1.61 0.62
CA THR A 56 -15.07 -1.66 -0.83
C THR A 56 -13.83 -1.48 -1.70
N LYS A 57 -12.78 -0.85 -1.15
CA LYS A 57 -11.47 -0.68 -1.80
C LYS A 57 -10.49 -1.81 -1.50
N ARG A 58 -10.93 -2.85 -0.77
CA ARG A 58 -10.18 -4.08 -0.47
C ARG A 58 -8.88 -3.85 0.31
N TYR A 59 -8.95 -2.98 1.33
CA TYR A 59 -7.85 -2.79 2.28
C TYR A 59 -8.09 -3.59 3.57
N PRO A 60 -7.01 -4.07 4.24
CA PRO A 60 -5.63 -4.04 3.76
C PRO A 60 -5.41 -4.95 2.53
N ARG A 61 -4.46 -4.59 1.66
CA ARG A 61 -4.07 -5.41 0.50
C ARG A 61 -3.21 -6.60 0.94
N ASP A 62 -3.04 -7.58 0.07
CA ASP A 62 -2.09 -8.68 0.31
C ASP A 62 -0.64 -8.18 0.20
N LEU A 63 0.25 -8.80 0.97
CA LEU A 63 1.69 -8.61 0.82
C LEU A 63 2.18 -9.46 -0.35
N LEU A 64 2.99 -8.86 -1.21
CA LEU A 64 3.54 -9.49 -2.40
C LEU A 64 5.01 -9.09 -2.52
N ALA A 65 5.91 -10.07 -2.63
CA ALA A 65 7.34 -9.82 -2.77
C ALA A 65 7.69 -9.19 -4.12
N GLU A 66 6.86 -9.37 -5.15
CA GLU A 66 7.08 -8.90 -6.52
C GLU A 66 5.78 -8.45 -7.18
N THR A 67 5.88 -7.60 -8.21
CA THR A 67 4.75 -7.18 -9.03
C THR A 67 4.34 -8.31 -9.98
N ILE A 68 3.05 -8.66 -10.02
CA ILE A 68 2.50 -9.72 -10.87
C ILE A 68 1.69 -9.09 -12.01
N THR A 69 2.06 -9.41 -13.25
CA THR A 69 1.46 -8.82 -14.47
C THR A 69 0.57 -9.77 -15.26
N ASP A 70 0.42 -11.03 -14.81
CA ASP A 70 -0.35 -12.06 -15.51
C ASP A 70 -1.87 -11.99 -15.28
N ASN A 71 -2.36 -10.96 -14.59
CA ASN A 71 -3.78 -10.72 -14.39
C ASN A 71 -4.38 -9.90 -15.54
N ASP A 72 -5.67 -10.15 -15.84
CA ASP A 72 -6.50 -9.57 -16.91
C ASP A 72 -6.63 -8.02 -16.86
N GLY A 73 -5.53 -7.29 -17.06
CA GLY A 73 -5.50 -5.85 -17.29
C GLY A 73 -5.06 -4.97 -16.13
N TYR A 74 -4.82 -5.51 -14.93
CA TYR A 74 -4.27 -4.74 -13.80
C TYR A 74 -3.17 -5.51 -13.08
N PRO A 75 -1.95 -4.94 -12.97
CA PRO A 75 -0.89 -5.56 -12.21
C PRO A 75 -1.23 -5.59 -10.71
N LEU A 76 -0.84 -6.66 -10.04
CA LEU A 76 -0.78 -6.68 -8.58
C LEU A 76 0.58 -6.13 -8.18
N TYR A 77 0.61 -4.94 -7.59
CA TYR A 77 1.86 -4.28 -7.23
C TYR A 77 2.57 -4.96 -6.06
N ARG A 78 3.91 -4.95 -6.11
CA ARG A 78 4.78 -5.34 -4.99
C ARG A 78 4.44 -4.56 -3.72
N ARG A 79 4.29 -5.29 -2.62
CA ARG A 79 4.06 -4.79 -1.27
C ARG A 79 4.85 -5.68 -0.31
N ARG A 80 6.15 -5.40 -0.13
CA ARG A 80 7.01 -6.26 0.69
C ARG A 80 6.57 -6.30 2.14
N SER A 81 6.66 -7.48 2.74
CA SER A 81 6.52 -7.66 4.18
C SER A 81 7.70 -7.00 4.92
N ILE A 82 7.59 -6.81 6.23
CA ILE A 82 8.74 -6.33 7.03
C ILE A 82 9.93 -7.29 6.93
N GLU A 83 9.67 -8.60 6.87
CA GLU A 83 10.70 -9.64 6.72
C GLU A 83 11.42 -9.54 5.36
N ASP A 84 10.71 -9.10 4.33
CA ASP A 84 11.26 -8.84 2.98
C ASP A 84 11.82 -7.42 2.82
N GLY A 85 12.03 -6.68 3.91
CA GLY A 85 12.59 -5.33 3.90
C GLY A 85 11.58 -4.20 3.63
N GLY A 86 10.29 -4.51 3.61
CA GLY A 86 9.19 -3.54 3.67
C GLY A 86 9.23 -2.71 4.96
N LYS A 87 8.48 -1.60 4.98
CA LYS A 87 8.46 -0.65 6.09
C LYS A 87 7.05 -0.51 6.64
N SER A 88 6.98 -0.03 7.88
CA SER A 88 5.74 0.34 8.55
C SER A 88 5.89 1.72 9.16
N ILE A 89 4.77 2.41 9.32
CA ILE A 89 4.68 3.66 10.05
C ILE A 89 3.58 3.59 11.09
N THR A 90 3.66 4.49 12.04
CA THR A 90 2.66 4.65 13.08
C THR A 90 1.79 5.86 12.74
N LEU A 91 0.51 5.62 12.46
CA LEU A 91 -0.49 6.67 12.25
C LEU A 91 -1.17 7.03 13.56
N LYS A 92 -1.29 8.34 13.82
CA LYS A 92 -2.14 8.88 14.88
C LYS A 92 -3.48 9.27 14.28
N VAL A 93 -4.54 8.54 14.64
CA VAL A 93 -5.90 8.80 14.16
C VAL A 93 -6.79 9.02 15.38
N LEU A 94 -7.23 10.27 15.54
CA LEU A 94 -7.95 10.73 16.74
C LEU A 94 -7.16 10.40 18.03
N ASN A 95 -7.74 9.59 18.92
CA ASN A 95 -7.14 9.18 20.19
C ASN A 95 -6.43 7.82 20.10
N ASN A 96 -6.27 7.26 18.89
CA ASN A 96 -5.66 5.95 18.67
C ASN A 96 -4.36 6.07 17.88
N THR A 97 -3.49 5.10 18.13
CA THR A 97 -2.24 4.90 17.42
C THR A 97 -2.32 3.56 16.70
N ILE A 98 -2.07 3.55 15.39
CA ILE A 98 -2.24 2.38 14.54
C ILE A 98 -0.96 2.19 13.73
N ASP A 99 -0.39 1.00 13.79
CA ASP A 99 0.72 0.63 12.93
C ASP A 99 0.20 0.09 11.59
N VAL A 100 0.70 0.67 10.50
CA VAL A 100 0.34 0.32 9.12
C VAL A 100 1.60 0.05 8.32
N ASP A 101 1.54 -0.97 7.49
CA ASP A 101 2.62 -1.35 6.58
C ASP A 101 2.21 -1.14 5.12
N ASN A 102 3.03 -1.67 4.20
CA ASN A 102 2.81 -1.60 2.76
C ASN A 102 1.43 -2.10 2.29
N ARG A 103 0.67 -2.85 3.10
CA ARG A 103 -0.71 -3.26 2.73
C ARG A 103 -1.69 -2.09 2.64
N TRP A 104 -1.34 -0.96 3.26
CA TRP A 104 -2.20 0.23 3.34
C TRP A 104 -1.86 1.29 2.29
N VAL A 105 -0.74 1.16 1.57
CA VAL A 105 -0.34 2.15 0.55
C VAL A 105 -1.31 2.15 -0.64
N VAL A 106 -1.64 3.33 -1.14
CA VAL A 106 -2.47 3.55 -2.34
C VAL A 106 -1.55 3.61 -3.56
N ALA A 107 -1.87 2.82 -4.59
CA ALA A 107 -1.15 2.72 -5.87
C ALA A 107 -2.13 2.37 -6.99
#